data_AF-A0A482X560-F1
#
_entry.id   AF-A0A482X560-F1
#
_cell.length_a   1.000
_cell.length_b   1.000
_cell.length_c   1.000
_cell.angle_alpha   90.00
_cell.angle_beta   90.00
_cell.angle_gamma   90.00
#
_symmetry.space_group_name_H-M   'P 1'
#
loop_
_entity.id
_entity.type
_entity.pdbx_description
1 polymer ?
#
loop_
_entity_poly.entity_id
_entity_poly.type
_entity_poly.pdbx_seq_one_letter_code
_entity_poly.pdbx_strand_id
1 'polypeptide(L)'
;MMDVSDTFQVRLEEESHNLLVLCNRWQTVLDSAGNIPKEMQDDIRRAVGQTKLLVNEKLKQFKDLLKKFQKGDGDESITPNDLEGFWELVLIQVNDVKGKFSRLEHWSKSK
;
A
#
# COMPACT_ATOMS: atom_id res chain seq x y z
N MET A 1 3.83 -2.25 27.39
CA MET A 1 4.80 -1.99 26.32
C MET A 1 4.30 -2.77 25.12
N MET A 2 3.99 -2.12 23.99
CA MET A 2 3.59 -2.83 22.76
C MET A 2 4.81 -3.58 22.23
N ASP A 3 4.63 -4.81 21.79
CA ASP A 3 5.70 -5.57 21.15
C ASP A 3 6.05 -4.96 19.78
N VAL A 4 7.28 -5.19 19.30
CA VAL A 4 7.72 -4.72 17.97
C VAL A 4 6.80 -5.28 16.88
N SER A 5 6.33 -6.52 17.03
CA SER A 5 5.41 -7.14 16.08
C SER A 5 4.03 -6.47 16.08
N ASP A 6 3.52 -6.06 17.25
CA ASP A 6 2.27 -5.32 17.37
C ASP A 6 2.35 -3.97 16.64
N THR A 7 3.48 -3.28 16.78
CA THR A 7 3.72 -1.99 16.12
C THR A 7 3.66 -2.11 14.60
N PHE A 8 4.32 -3.13 14.04
CA PHE A 8 4.28 -3.38 12.60
C PHE A 8 2.91 -3.86 12.12
N GLN A 9 2.19 -4.63 12.93
CA GLN A 9 0.84 -5.08 12.60
C GLN A 9 -0.12 -3.90 12.47
N VAL A 10 -0.08 -2.94 13.40
CA VAL A 10 -0.90 -1.72 13.33
C VAL A 10 -0.57 -0.93 12.06
N ARG A 11 0.72 -0.66 11.79
CA ARG A 11 1.16 0.06 10.59
C ARG A 11 0.73 -0.62 9.30
N LEU A 12 0.85 -1.94 9.22
CA LEU A 12 0.46 -2.73 8.07
C LEU A 12 -1.04 -2.60 7.77
N GLU A 13 -1.89 -2.73 8.79
CA GLU A 13 -3.35 -2.63 8.63
C GLU A 13 -3.76 -1.19 8.28
N GLU A 14 -3.17 -0.18 8.92
CA GLU A 14 -3.41 1.24 8.60
C GLU A 14 -3.02 1.60 7.16
N GLU A 15 -1.81 1.22 6.72
CA GLU A 15 -1.35 1.49 5.36
C GLU A 15 -2.16 0.73 4.31
N SER A 16 -2.51 -0.54 4.58
CA SER A 16 -3.38 -1.31 3.70
C SER A 16 -4.75 -0.64 3.55
N HIS A 17 -5.34 -0.21 4.67
CA HIS A 17 -6.62 0.49 4.67
C HIS A 17 -6.56 1.79 3.87
N ASN A 18 -5.57 2.65 4.14
CA ASN A 18 -5.40 3.94 3.48
C ASN A 18 -5.24 3.79 1.95
N LEU A 19 -4.44 2.81 1.53
CA LEU A 19 -4.24 2.50 0.11
C LEU A 19 -5.52 2.00 -0.57
N LEU A 20 -6.28 1.12 0.10
CA LEU A 20 -7.55 0.62 -0.44
C LEU A 20 -8.60 1.72 -0.53
N VAL A 21 -8.65 2.63 0.45
CA VAL A 21 -9.54 3.81 0.42
C VAL A 21 -9.20 4.70 -0.79
N LEU A 22 -7.91 4.99 -1.03
CA LEU A 22 -7.47 5.75 -2.21
C LEU A 22 -7.85 5.05 -3.52
N CYS A 23 -7.59 3.75 -3.62
CA CYS A 23 -7.99 2.93 -4.76
C CYS A 23 -9.48 3.03 -5.05
N ASN A 24 -10.32 2.82 -4.02
CA ASN A 24 -11.77 2.84 -4.16
C ASN A 24 -12.26 4.23 -4.59
N ARG A 25 -11.74 5.29 -3.99
CA ARG A 25 -12.09 6.67 -4.37
C ARG A 25 -11.83 6.92 -5.85
N TRP A 26 -10.64 6.59 -6.33
CA TRP A 26 -10.25 6.84 -7.72
C TRP A 26 -10.93 5.88 -8.72
N GLN A 27 -11.24 4.66 -8.30
CA GLN A 27 -12.09 3.75 -9.08
C GLN A 27 -13.49 4.35 -9.26
N THR A 28 -14.11 4.88 -8.19
CA THR A 28 -15.41 5.56 -8.29
C THR A 28 -15.35 6.78 -9.21
N VAL A 29 -14.27 7.56 -9.16
CA VAL A 29 -14.06 8.68 -10.11
C VAL A 29 -14.01 8.17 -11.54
N LEU A 30 -13.26 7.11 -11.81
CA LEU A 30 -13.14 6.51 -13.15
C LEU A 30 -14.47 5.94 -13.65
N ASP A 31 -15.27 5.32 -12.77
CA ASP A 31 -16.55 4.72 -13.10
C ASP A 31 -17.67 5.76 -13.23
N SER A 32 -17.47 6.96 -12.68
CA SER A 32 -18.40 8.07 -12.86
C SER A 32 -18.38 8.56 -14.32
N ALA A 33 -19.54 8.90 -14.88
CA ALA A 33 -19.71 9.31 -16.27
C ALA A 33 -19.11 10.71 -16.62
N GLY A 34 -18.13 11.18 -15.86
CA GLY A 34 -17.47 12.45 -16.09
C GLY A 34 -16.58 12.43 -17.33
N ASN A 35 -16.44 13.59 -18.00
CA ASN A 35 -15.44 13.80 -19.05
C ASN A 35 -14.03 13.86 -18.44
N ILE A 36 -13.50 12.69 -18.12
CA ILE A 36 -12.09 12.48 -17.72
C ILE A 36 -11.27 12.29 -19.00
N PRO A 37 -10.26 13.14 -19.26
CA PRO A 37 -9.35 12.94 -20.38
C PRO A 37 -8.72 11.55 -20.34
N LYS A 38 -8.52 10.94 -21.51
CA LYS A 38 -7.97 9.57 -21.62
C LYS A 38 -6.67 9.38 -20.82
N GLU A 39 -5.76 10.35 -20.89
CA GLU A 39 -4.51 10.35 -20.14
C GLU A 39 -4.73 10.20 -18.62
N MET A 40 -5.71 10.93 -18.07
CA MET A 40 -6.03 10.85 -16.65
C MET A 40 -6.72 9.53 -16.30
N GLN A 41 -7.54 8.97 -17.19
CA GLN A 41 -8.08 7.63 -16.99
C GLN A 41 -6.98 6.57 -16.93
N ASP A 42 -5.98 6.67 -17.81
CA ASP A 42 -4.87 5.74 -17.86
C ASP A 42 -3.97 5.88 -16.62
N ASP A 43 -3.72 7.11 -16.15
CA ASP A 43 -3.02 7.36 -14.88
C ASP A 43 -3.79 6.80 -13.68
N ILE A 44 -5.13 6.93 -13.64
CA ILE A 44 -5.96 6.31 -12.60
C ILE A 44 -5.84 4.78 -12.64
N ARG A 45 -6.00 4.16 -13.81
CA ARG A 45 -5.91 2.69 -13.97
C ARG A 45 -4.54 2.17 -13.52
N ARG A 46 -3.47 2.88 -13.87
CA ARG A 46 -2.10 2.54 -13.46
C ARG A 46 -1.94 2.63 -11.94
N ALA A 47 -2.37 3.74 -11.32
CA ALA A 47 -2.28 3.92 -9.87
C ALA A 47 -3.08 2.84 -9.13
N VAL A 48 -4.34 2.63 -9.51
CA VAL A 48 -5.21 1.61 -8.90
C VAL A 48 -4.63 0.20 -9.07
N GLY A 49 -4.15 -0.14 -10.27
CA GLY A 49 -3.54 -1.44 -10.55
C GLY A 49 -2.30 -1.70 -9.70
N GLN A 50 -1.38 -0.74 -9.65
CA GLN A 50 -0.16 -0.84 -8.84
C GLN A 50 -0.45 -0.97 -7.35
N THR A 51 -1.40 -0.18 -6.83
CA THR A 51 -1.78 -0.26 -5.41
C THR A 51 -2.43 -1.61 -5.08
N LYS A 52 -3.29 -2.15 -5.95
CA LYS A 52 -3.85 -3.50 -5.75
C LYS A 52 -2.75 -4.58 -5.71
N LEU A 53 -1.73 -4.49 -6.55
CA LEU A 53 -0.58 -5.41 -6.52
C LEU A 53 0.22 -5.25 -5.22
N LEU A 54 0.54 -4.02 -4.82
CA LEU A 54 1.26 -3.72 -3.57
C LEU A 54 0.52 -4.32 -2.35
N VAL A 55 -0.79 -4.15 -2.26
CA VAL A 55 -1.60 -4.69 -1.16
C VAL A 55 -1.68 -6.22 -1.22
N ASN A 56 -2.00 -6.80 -2.37
CA ASN A 56 -2.25 -8.25 -2.47
C ASN A 56 -0.98 -9.10 -2.46
N GLU A 57 0.17 -8.52 -2.80
CA GLU A 57 1.44 -9.23 -2.88
C GLU A 57 2.40 -8.80 -1.78
N LYS A 58 2.84 -7.55 -1.77
CA LYS A 58 3.94 -7.09 -0.90
C LYS A 58 3.50 -6.93 0.55
N LEU A 59 2.34 -6.32 0.80
CA LEU A 59 1.79 -6.23 2.15
C LEU A 59 1.38 -7.61 2.69
N LYS A 60 0.91 -8.51 1.82
CA LYS A 60 0.66 -9.91 2.17
C LYS A 60 1.96 -10.65 2.57
N GLN A 61 3.04 -10.49 1.80
CA GLN A 61 4.36 -11.05 2.13
C GLN A 61 4.84 -10.55 3.49
N PHE A 62 4.71 -9.25 3.77
CA PHE A 62 5.06 -8.70 5.07
C PHE A 62 4.21 -9.26 6.21
N LYS A 63 2.89 -9.43 6.00
CA LYS A 63 1.99 -10.08 6.95
C LYS A 63 2.44 -11.49 7.31
N ASP A 64 2.84 -12.26 6.31
CA ASP A 64 3.30 -13.64 6.52
C ASP A 64 4.68 -13.68 7.18
N LEU A 65 5.55 -12.69 6.92
CA LEU A 65 6.82 -12.51 7.63
C LEU A 65 6.60 -12.20 9.13
N LEU A 66 5.67 -11.29 9.46
CA LEU A 66 5.30 -10.98 10.85
C LEU A 66 4.77 -12.20 11.59
N LYS A 67 3.92 -13.02 10.95
CA LYS A 67 3.43 -14.26 11.57
C LYS A 67 4.56 -15.25 11.86
N LYS A 68 5.57 -15.34 10.96
CA LYS A 68 6.74 -16.19 11.20
C LYS A 68 7.56 -15.68 12.38
N PHE A 69 7.80 -14.38 12.44
CA PHE A 69 8.46 -13.72 13.57
C PHE A 69 7.75 -14.02 14.90
N GLN A 70 6.43 -13.90 14.94
CA GLN A 70 5.61 -14.15 16.14
C GLN A 70 5.58 -15.62 16.59
N LYS A 71 5.68 -16.57 15.65
CA LYS A 71 5.62 -18.02 15.97
C LYS A 71 6.90 -18.56 16.61
N GLY A 72 8.06 -17.97 16.31
CA GLY A 72 9.34 -18.46 16.83
C GLY A 72 9.76 -19.87 16.35
N ASP A 73 9.10 -20.43 15.34
CA ASP A 73 9.38 -21.77 14.80
C ASP A 73 10.54 -21.76 13.78
N GLY A 74 11.77 -22.04 14.25
CA GLY A 74 12.78 -22.83 13.53
C GLY A 74 13.84 -22.15 12.64
N ASP A 75 15.10 -22.53 12.91
CA ASP A 75 16.39 -22.49 12.16
C ASP A 75 16.92 -21.20 11.52
N GLU A 76 16.09 -20.29 11.03
CA GLU A 76 16.49 -18.96 10.55
C GLU A 76 15.63 -17.92 11.28
N SER A 77 16.10 -17.46 12.45
CA SER A 77 15.35 -16.50 13.25
C SER A 77 15.16 -15.20 12.47
N ILE A 78 13.93 -14.93 11.99
CA ILE A 78 13.54 -13.60 11.52
C ILE A 78 13.85 -12.64 12.66
N THR A 79 14.67 -11.64 12.38
CA THR A 79 15.06 -10.62 13.35
C THR A 79 14.18 -9.40 13.21
N PRO A 80 14.11 -8.53 14.24
CA PRO A 80 13.49 -7.21 14.09
C PRO A 80 14.08 -6.40 12.93
N ASN A 81 15.37 -6.57 12.62
CA ASN A 81 16.04 -5.90 11.49
C ASN A 81 15.52 -6.39 10.13
N ASP A 82 15.18 -7.67 10.00
CA ASP A 82 14.58 -8.21 8.76
C ASP A 82 13.19 -7.62 8.52
N LEU A 83 12.41 -7.43 9.59
CA LEU A 83 11.12 -6.76 9.53
C LEU A 83 11.27 -5.30 9.11
N GLU A 84 12.19 -4.56 9.72
CA GLU A 84 12.44 -3.15 9.38
C GLU A 84 12.88 -3.02 7.91
N GLY A 85 13.87 -3.81 7.48
CA GLY A 85 14.38 -3.77 6.12
C GLY A 85 13.32 -4.10 5.07
N PHE A 86 12.47 -5.11 5.32
CA PHE A 86 11.36 -5.41 4.43
C PHE A 86 10.34 -4.25 4.41
N TRP A 87 10.04 -3.68 5.58
CA TRP A 87 9.11 -2.57 5.70
C TRP A 87 9.58 -1.31 4.96
N GLU A 88 10.87 -0.97 5.03
CA GLU A 88 11.46 0.13 4.27
C GLU A 88 11.25 -0.04 2.74
N LEU A 89 11.45 -1.26 2.23
CA LEU A 89 11.21 -1.58 0.81
C LEU A 89 9.72 -1.47 0.43
N VAL A 90 8.82 -1.83 1.35
CA VAL A 90 7.39 -1.61 1.18
C VAL A 90 7.09 -0.12 1.12
N LEU A 91 7.64 0.68 2.04
CA LEU A 91 7.40 2.12 2.11
C LEU A 91 7.84 2.87 0.86
N ILE A 92 8.93 2.45 0.20
CA ILE A 92 9.33 3.02 -1.10
C ILE A 92 8.21 2.87 -2.13
N GLN A 93 7.60 1.69 -2.23
CA GLN A 93 6.49 1.43 -3.15
C GLN A 93 5.20 2.15 -2.74
N VAL A 94 4.92 2.22 -1.43
CA VAL A 94 3.80 2.99 -0.87
C VAL A 94 3.91 4.47 -1.26
N ASN A 95 5.09 5.05 -1.11
CA ASN A 95 5.34 6.45 -1.47
C ASN A 95 5.18 6.70 -2.97
N ASP A 96 5.65 5.77 -3.80
CA ASP A 96 5.49 5.85 -5.26
C ASP A 96 4.01 5.83 -5.69
N VAL A 97 3.16 4.98 -5.09
CA VAL A 97 1.71 4.99 -5.39
C VAL A 97 0.99 6.20 -4.79
N LYS A 98 1.34 6.64 -3.58
CA LYS A 98 0.79 7.86 -2.96
C LYS A 98 1.11 9.08 -3.82
N GLY A 99 2.33 9.18 -4.37
CA GLY A 99 2.71 10.24 -5.31
C GLY A 99 1.83 10.29 -6.57
N LYS A 100 1.49 9.13 -7.14
CA LYS A 100 0.56 9.06 -8.29
C LYS A 100 -0.84 9.56 -7.93
N PHE A 101 -1.38 9.15 -6.78
CA PHE A 101 -2.67 9.65 -6.32
C PHE A 101 -2.65 11.14 -5.98
N SER A 102 -1.56 11.67 -5.45
CA SER A 102 -1.42 13.12 -5.22
C SER A 102 -1.45 13.91 -6.53
N ARG A 103 -0.79 13.42 -7.59
CA ARG A 103 -0.89 14.04 -8.94
C ARG A 103 -2.33 14.09 -9.44
N LEU A 104 -3.05 12.98 -9.30
CA LEU A 104 -4.46 12.89 -9.67
C LEU A 104 -5.33 13.86 -8.83
N GLU A 105 -5.06 13.97 -7.53
CA GLU A 105 -5.76 14.89 -6.64
C GLU A 105 -5.57 16.35 -7.05
N HIS A 106 -4.34 16.74 -7.40
CA HIS A 106 -4.04 18.08 -7.91
C HIS A 106 -4.79 18.38 -9.21
N TRP A 107 -4.82 17.43 -10.14
CA TRP A 107 -5.58 17.56 -11.38
C TRP A 107 -7.09 17.76 -11.09
N SER A 108 -7.67 16.95 -10.21
CA SER A 108 -9.09 17.01 -9.86
C SER A 108 -9.49 18.36 -9.25
N LYS A 109 -8.64 18.93 -8.39
CA LYS A 109 -8.86 20.25 -7.77
C LYS A 109 -8.65 21.44 -8.70
N SER A 110 -7.96 21.23 -9.82
CA SER A 110 -7.68 22.28 -10.82
C SER A 110 -8.78 22.44 -11.89
N LYS A 111 -9.81 21.59 -11.83
CA LYS A 111 -11.04 21.70 -12.63
C LYS A 111 -12.08 22.55 -11.91
#